data_AF-G3WIZ8-F1
#
_entry.id   AF-G3WIZ8-F1
#
_cell.length_a   1.000
_cell.length_b   1.000
_cell.length_c   1.000
_cell.angle_alpha   90.00
_cell.angle_beta   90.00
_cell.angle_gamma   90.00
#
_symmetry.space_group_name_H-M   'P 1'
#
loop_
_entity.id
_entity.type
_entity.pdbx_description
1 polymer ?
#
loop_
_entity_poly.entity_id
_entity_poly.type
_entity_poly.pdbx_seq_one_letter_code
_entity_poly.pdbx_strand_id
1 'polypeptide(L)'
;MIFITYLRSRLPPTIRNLTLQKKFNSRKMSGMSEGPKQASVVVLPKSFAEDFEKFCQANSGPLPLLYRSKPGEWKGPALSVGLDIRNNGLRYKKYEFGSCTDNLTSLEGYSEQLKDMVTFYLDCSISPKEAMKKVGIPVRSKESHENVSIYKTTVPCSTVGSFCCPLVVTMAPIPEDKLEAVLHDIYLTRGVPGEPIHIGCPELLGIEDLSKPDYGEPVILKPGDVPVFWASEVTSLEAVSSCRSPLAFTSSPGYAVVIDQKDKRIQVSHPGEVLAVQCISQNPLQYSITSSSTVQKIRELENIIARDPGNRGIKHLFNKDELLKASLSLSHAHSVLITTGFPTHFTHDPPEETDGPPGAIAMAAILQALGKEVAIVVDERAMNLHRKIIEDSVDQGVLKTTVPLLNYQGGEAGSALMFLCKDGDPKSPRFDHLVAIERSGRAADGNYYNARKINIKHLVDPIDDLFLAAQKIPGISSTGIGDGGNELGMGKVKTSVKKYIKNGDVIACDVEADFAVIAGVSNWGGYALACALYLLNMNNIHRRYLQKAVGLPTTSSKAPAWAQALPSVIKEEKMMKILVQHQVRSGVTGNVGMEVDGLPFHGTHAEMIQELIDVTTM
;
A
#
# COMPACT_ATOMS: atom_id res chain seq x y z
N MET A 1 9.03 -54.27 0.75
CA MET A 1 8.85 -52.86 1.21
C MET A 1 7.38 -52.56 1.57
N ILE A 2 6.66 -53.52 2.18
CA ILE A 2 5.22 -53.41 2.51
C ILE A 2 4.99 -53.51 4.04
N PHE A 3 6.00 -53.95 4.80
CA PHE A 3 5.91 -54.18 6.24
C PHE A 3 6.18 -52.95 7.12
N ILE A 4 6.80 -51.89 6.59
CA ILE A 4 7.17 -50.68 7.37
C ILE A 4 6.04 -49.63 7.37
N THR A 5 5.21 -49.60 6.33
CA THR A 5 4.06 -48.69 6.21
C THR A 5 2.94 -49.02 7.20
N TYR A 6 2.79 -50.30 7.58
CA TYR A 6 1.73 -50.78 8.47
C TYR A 6 1.99 -50.50 9.96
N LEU A 7 3.24 -50.19 10.35
CA LEU A 7 3.62 -49.93 11.74
C LEU A 7 3.49 -48.44 12.15
N ARG A 8 3.43 -47.51 11.20
CA ARG A 8 3.31 -46.05 11.51
C ARG A 8 1.88 -45.60 11.82
N SER A 9 0.86 -46.32 11.39
CA SER A 9 -0.55 -46.06 11.75
C SER A 9 -0.93 -46.59 13.14
N ARG A 10 -0.01 -47.26 13.83
CA ARG A 10 -0.21 -47.85 15.17
C ARG A 10 0.68 -47.26 16.27
N LEU A 11 1.47 -46.23 15.98
CA LEU A 11 2.24 -45.54 17.03
C LEU A 11 1.32 -44.60 17.82
N PRO A 12 1.36 -44.62 19.17
CA PRO A 12 0.60 -43.70 20.01
C PRO A 12 0.88 -42.23 19.65
N PRO A 13 -0.13 -41.33 19.69
CA PRO A 13 0.02 -39.89 19.37
C PRO A 13 1.19 -39.23 20.12
N THR A 14 1.42 -39.64 21.36
CA THR A 14 2.48 -39.17 22.25
C THR A 14 3.89 -39.44 21.69
N ILE A 15 4.10 -40.58 21.02
CA ILE A 15 5.39 -40.93 20.41
C ILE A 15 5.61 -40.14 19.12
N ARG A 16 4.55 -39.77 18.39
CA ARG A 16 4.64 -38.94 17.19
C ARG A 16 5.10 -37.50 17.51
N ASN A 17 4.57 -36.90 18.58
CA ASN A 17 4.99 -35.58 19.06
C ASN A 17 6.43 -35.59 19.61
N LEU A 18 6.83 -36.63 20.35
CA LEU A 18 8.19 -36.77 20.87
C LEU A 18 9.25 -37.06 19.79
N THR A 19 8.91 -37.82 18.75
CA THR A 19 9.86 -38.17 17.68
C THR A 19 10.12 -37.00 16.72
N LEU A 20 9.13 -36.11 16.53
CA LEU A 20 9.27 -34.90 15.72
C LEU A 20 10.05 -33.79 16.45
N GLN A 21 9.98 -33.71 17.78
CA GLN A 21 10.70 -32.69 18.56
C GLN A 21 12.19 -33.01 18.84
N LYS A 22 12.64 -34.27 18.66
CA LYS A 22 14.03 -34.68 19.02
C LYS A 22 14.90 -35.22 17.88
N LYS A 23 14.39 -35.42 16.66
CA LYS A 23 15.21 -35.88 15.52
C LYS A 23 14.72 -35.30 14.19
N PHE A 24 15.29 -34.17 13.79
CA PHE A 24 15.47 -33.81 12.37
C PHE A 24 16.95 -33.60 12.05
N ASN A 25 17.76 -34.63 12.31
CA ASN A 25 19.00 -34.80 11.54
C ASN A 25 18.62 -35.33 10.16
N SER A 26 18.65 -34.42 9.18
CA SER A 26 18.94 -34.63 7.76
C SER A 26 18.92 -36.09 7.27
N ARG A 27 17.76 -36.58 6.79
CA ARG A 27 17.75 -37.56 5.70
C ARG A 27 16.51 -37.42 4.82
N LYS A 28 16.80 -37.16 3.54
CA LYS A 28 15.87 -37.03 2.40
C LYS A 28 14.76 -38.08 2.40
N MET A 29 13.54 -37.65 2.10
CA MET A 29 12.58 -38.44 1.35
C MET A 29 12.01 -37.54 0.24
N SER A 30 12.49 -37.76 -0.97
CA SER A 30 11.87 -37.30 -2.21
C SER A 30 10.65 -38.18 -2.49
N GLY A 31 9.46 -37.60 -2.47
CA GLY A 31 8.22 -38.30 -2.80
C GLY A 31 7.02 -37.51 -2.30
N MET A 32 6.18 -37.08 -3.25
CA MET A 32 4.96 -36.30 -3.06
C MET A 32 4.11 -36.77 -1.86
N SER A 33 4.02 -35.97 -0.79
CA SER A 33 2.88 -35.98 0.15
C SER A 33 2.86 -34.69 0.98
N GLU A 34 1.69 -34.06 1.05
CA GLU A 34 1.33 -32.89 1.88
C GLU A 34 1.76 -33.09 3.35
N GLY A 35 2.46 -32.10 3.93
CA GLY A 35 2.89 -32.12 5.32
C GLY A 35 1.72 -31.81 6.29
N PRO A 36 1.85 -32.17 7.58
CA PRO A 36 0.82 -31.87 8.58
C PRO A 36 0.86 -30.37 8.97
N LYS A 37 -0.30 -29.76 9.21
CA LYS A 37 -0.41 -28.36 9.63
C LYS A 37 0.08 -28.16 11.06
N GLN A 38 0.57 -26.95 11.35
CA GLN A 38 1.00 -26.53 12.67
C GLN A 38 0.11 -25.41 13.21
N ALA A 39 -0.29 -25.51 14.47
CA ALA A 39 -1.12 -24.52 15.15
C ALA A 39 -0.50 -24.06 16.47
N SER A 40 -0.43 -22.74 16.67
CA SER A 40 -0.15 -22.14 17.97
C SER A 40 -1.43 -22.12 18.82
N VAL A 41 -1.27 -22.10 20.14
CA VAL A 41 -2.38 -22.22 21.09
C VAL A 41 -2.48 -20.97 21.95
N VAL A 42 -3.70 -20.46 22.12
CA VAL A 42 -4.05 -19.44 23.12
C VAL A 42 -5.18 -19.98 23.99
N VAL A 43 -5.05 -19.86 25.31
CA VAL A 43 -6.03 -20.31 26.30
C VAL A 43 -6.43 -19.12 27.17
N LEU A 44 -7.71 -18.78 27.15
CA LEU A 44 -8.26 -17.60 27.83
C LEU A 44 -9.52 -17.97 28.64
N PRO A 45 -9.87 -17.23 29.70
CA PRO A 45 -11.14 -17.42 30.39
C PRO A 45 -12.31 -17.19 29.44
N LYS A 46 -13.42 -17.89 29.66
CA LYS A 46 -14.63 -17.82 28.85
C LYS A 46 -15.13 -16.38 28.63
N SER A 47 -14.98 -15.51 29.62
CA SER A 47 -15.38 -14.10 29.54
C SER A 47 -14.69 -13.32 28.43
N PHE A 48 -13.49 -13.72 28.00
CA PHE A 48 -12.74 -13.07 26.92
C PHE A 48 -12.95 -13.73 25.56
N ALA A 49 -13.65 -14.87 25.50
CA ALA A 49 -13.61 -15.74 24.33
C ALA A 49 -14.31 -15.15 23.10
N GLU A 50 -15.43 -14.45 23.29
CA GLU A 50 -16.15 -13.80 22.18
C GLU A 50 -15.36 -12.62 21.59
N ASP A 51 -14.79 -11.79 22.47
CA ASP A 51 -13.97 -10.66 22.04
C ASP A 51 -12.68 -11.13 21.35
N PHE A 52 -12.05 -12.20 21.84
CA PHE A 52 -10.86 -12.74 21.20
C PHE A 52 -11.16 -13.35 19.82
N GLU A 53 -12.29 -14.03 19.65
CA GLU A 53 -12.70 -14.53 18.34
C GLU A 53 -12.94 -13.39 17.34
N LYS A 54 -13.68 -12.35 17.75
CA LYS A 54 -13.89 -11.14 16.94
C LYS A 54 -12.56 -10.42 16.65
N PHE A 55 -11.64 -10.38 17.61
CA PHE A 55 -10.30 -9.84 17.44
C PHE A 55 -9.49 -10.62 16.39
N CYS A 56 -9.55 -11.96 16.42
CA CYS A 56 -8.91 -12.80 15.40
C CYS A 56 -9.52 -12.57 14.01
N GLN A 57 -10.86 -12.44 13.91
CA GLN A 57 -11.54 -12.14 12.65
C GLN A 57 -11.13 -10.77 12.09
N ALA A 58 -11.06 -9.75 12.95
CA ALA A 58 -10.61 -8.41 12.59
C ALA A 58 -9.11 -8.35 12.28
N ASN A 59 -8.31 -9.36 12.67
CA ASN A 59 -6.86 -9.41 12.47
C ASN A 59 -6.45 -10.74 11.85
N SER A 60 -7.19 -11.19 10.84
CA SER A 60 -7.05 -12.52 10.22
C SER A 60 -5.69 -12.77 9.54
N GLY A 61 -4.92 -11.72 9.25
CA GLY A 61 -3.53 -11.84 8.80
C GLY A 61 -2.62 -12.46 9.85
N PRO A 62 -2.36 -11.77 10.99
CA PRO A 62 -1.54 -12.32 12.07
C PRO A 62 -2.21 -13.42 12.89
N LEU A 63 -3.56 -13.47 12.94
CA LEU A 63 -4.32 -14.38 13.82
C LEU A 63 -5.33 -15.24 13.04
N PRO A 64 -4.88 -16.08 12.10
CA PRO A 64 -5.75 -16.97 11.34
C PRO A 64 -6.35 -18.06 12.26
N LEU A 65 -7.58 -17.85 12.72
CA LEU A 65 -8.25 -18.78 13.63
C LEU A 65 -8.67 -20.06 12.90
N LEU A 66 -8.11 -21.20 13.32
CA LEU A 66 -8.47 -22.54 12.81
C LEU A 66 -9.62 -23.16 13.58
N TYR A 67 -9.61 -23.01 14.91
CA TYR A 67 -10.59 -23.63 15.78
C TYR A 67 -10.70 -22.93 17.14
N ARG A 68 -11.92 -22.89 17.67
CA ARG A 68 -12.27 -22.45 19.02
C ARG A 68 -12.94 -23.61 19.76
N SER A 69 -12.41 -23.99 20.92
CA SER A 69 -12.98 -25.04 21.76
C SER A 69 -14.23 -24.57 22.51
N LYS A 70 -14.99 -25.50 23.08
CA LYS A 70 -15.94 -25.16 24.15
C LYS A 70 -15.19 -24.81 25.44
N PRO A 71 -15.80 -24.04 26.37
CA PRO A 71 -15.25 -23.86 27.70
C PRO A 71 -15.02 -25.20 28.40
N GLY A 72 -13.85 -25.41 29.00
CA GLY A 72 -13.50 -26.67 29.66
C GLY A 72 -13.09 -27.80 28.72
N GLU A 73 -13.09 -27.56 27.41
CA GLU A 73 -12.66 -28.56 26.43
C GLU A 73 -11.15 -28.44 26.17
N TRP A 74 -10.36 -29.32 26.79
CA TRP A 74 -8.91 -29.42 26.59
C TRP A 74 -8.49 -30.45 25.53
N LYS A 75 -9.45 -31.27 25.07
CA LYS A 75 -9.24 -32.19 23.95
C LYS A 75 -9.67 -31.52 22.65
N GLY A 76 -8.87 -31.59 21.60
CA GLY A 76 -9.21 -31.00 20.29
C GLY A 76 -9.54 -32.05 19.23
N PRO A 77 -10.60 -32.87 19.39
CA PRO A 77 -10.88 -33.99 18.50
C PRO A 77 -11.18 -33.55 17.06
N ALA A 78 -11.66 -32.32 16.87
CA ALA A 78 -11.90 -31.74 15.55
C ALA A 78 -10.60 -31.47 14.75
N LEU A 79 -9.45 -31.38 15.44
CA LEU A 79 -8.15 -31.06 14.84
C LEU A 79 -7.23 -32.27 14.71
N SER A 80 -7.16 -33.13 15.73
CA SER A 80 -6.35 -34.35 15.71
C SER A 80 -6.84 -35.34 16.77
N VAL A 81 -6.80 -36.63 16.43
CA VAL A 81 -7.19 -37.70 17.34
C VAL A 81 -6.15 -37.85 18.45
N GLY A 82 -6.56 -37.61 19.70
CA GLY A 82 -5.69 -37.72 20.87
C GLY A 82 -4.98 -36.42 21.27
N LEU A 83 -5.34 -35.29 20.66
CA LEU A 83 -4.81 -33.99 21.04
C LEU A 83 -5.31 -33.57 22.44
N ASP A 84 -4.41 -33.44 23.41
CA ASP A 84 -4.69 -32.90 24.76
C ASP A 84 -3.72 -31.77 25.14
N ILE A 85 -4.19 -30.52 25.17
CA ILE A 85 -3.34 -29.35 25.43
C ILE A 85 -2.61 -29.42 26.78
N ARG A 86 -3.07 -30.23 27.74
CA ARG A 86 -2.40 -30.33 29.03
C ARG A 86 -1.07 -31.08 28.94
N ASN A 87 -0.95 -32.02 28.00
CA ASN A 87 0.21 -32.91 27.91
C ASN A 87 0.50 -33.39 26.48
N ASN A 88 0.90 -32.47 25.61
CA ASN A 88 1.25 -32.74 24.21
C ASN A 88 2.73 -32.46 23.86
N GLY A 89 3.60 -32.27 24.86
CA GLY A 89 4.99 -31.86 24.62
C GLY A 89 5.14 -30.38 24.19
N LEU A 90 4.11 -29.58 24.38
CA LEU A 90 4.18 -28.13 24.20
C LEU A 90 4.93 -27.47 25.34
N ARG A 91 5.48 -26.29 25.05
CA ARG A 91 5.89 -25.34 26.08
C ARG A 91 4.90 -24.19 26.09
N TYR A 92 4.49 -23.79 27.27
CA TYR A 92 3.51 -22.74 27.50
C TYR A 92 4.15 -21.55 28.20
N LYS A 93 3.67 -20.36 27.86
CA LYS A 93 3.88 -19.16 28.66
C LYS A 93 2.60 -18.90 29.47
N LYS A 94 2.77 -18.72 30.78
CA LYS A 94 1.70 -18.30 31.69
C LYS A 94 1.68 -16.79 31.76
N TYR A 95 0.49 -16.21 31.68
CA TYR A 95 0.26 -14.78 31.81
C TYR A 95 -0.73 -14.50 32.95
N GLU A 96 -0.41 -13.52 33.78
CA GLU A 96 -1.28 -13.01 34.85
C GLU A 96 -1.30 -11.48 34.76
N PHE A 97 -2.50 -10.92 34.61
CA PHE A 97 -2.74 -9.48 34.47
C PHE A 97 -1.87 -8.83 33.38
N GLY A 98 -1.63 -9.56 32.29
CA GLY A 98 -0.88 -9.10 31.13
C GLY A 98 0.64 -9.29 31.22
N SER A 99 1.17 -9.76 32.35
CA SER A 99 2.60 -10.04 32.52
C SER A 99 2.87 -11.53 32.33
N CYS A 100 3.92 -11.88 31.60
CA CYS A 100 4.37 -13.27 31.52
C CYS A 100 5.05 -13.67 32.83
N THR A 101 4.43 -14.55 33.61
CA THR A 101 4.89 -14.91 34.97
C THR A 101 5.62 -16.24 35.04
N ASP A 102 5.44 -17.15 34.08
CA ASP A 102 6.08 -18.46 34.10
C ASP A 102 6.19 -19.11 32.71
N ASN A 103 7.14 -20.05 32.57
CA ASN A 103 7.26 -20.93 31.41
C ASN A 103 7.00 -22.39 31.84
N LEU A 104 5.92 -22.97 31.34
CA LEU A 104 5.43 -24.29 31.75
C LEU A 104 5.68 -25.34 30.66
N THR A 105 5.94 -26.57 31.06
CA THR A 105 6.03 -27.72 30.13
C THR A 105 4.73 -28.54 30.05
N SER A 106 3.74 -28.20 30.88
CA SER A 106 2.44 -28.87 30.96
C SER A 106 1.41 -27.94 31.62
N LEU A 107 0.12 -28.12 31.29
CA LEU A 107 -1.00 -27.46 31.96
C LEU A 107 -1.79 -28.40 32.89
N GLU A 108 -1.29 -29.59 33.20
CA GLU A 108 -1.99 -30.57 34.07
C GLU A 108 -2.32 -29.99 35.46
N GLY A 109 -1.41 -29.21 36.04
CA GLY A 109 -1.59 -28.52 37.32
C GLY A 109 -2.67 -27.44 37.34
N TYR A 110 -3.23 -27.08 36.19
CA TYR A 110 -4.27 -26.07 36.03
C TYR A 110 -5.64 -26.65 35.64
N SER A 111 -5.84 -27.96 35.84
CA SER A 111 -7.04 -28.68 35.38
C SER A 111 -8.35 -28.09 35.91
N GLU A 112 -8.38 -27.54 37.13
CA GLU A 112 -9.57 -26.88 37.67
C GLU A 112 -9.87 -25.54 36.99
N GLN A 113 -8.85 -24.71 36.78
CA GLN A 113 -8.98 -23.43 36.09
C GLN A 113 -9.41 -23.62 34.63
N LEU A 114 -8.85 -24.64 33.97
CA LEU A 114 -9.16 -24.95 32.58
C LEU A 114 -10.65 -25.25 32.33
N LYS A 115 -11.43 -25.63 33.35
CA LYS A 115 -12.89 -25.88 33.22
C LYS A 115 -13.68 -24.66 32.74
N ASP A 116 -13.19 -23.45 33.02
CA ASP A 116 -13.81 -22.19 32.57
C ASP A 116 -12.99 -21.47 31.49
N MET A 117 -12.01 -22.17 30.88
CA MET A 117 -11.18 -21.59 29.82
C MET A 117 -11.53 -22.15 28.44
N VAL A 118 -11.31 -21.32 27.43
CA VAL A 118 -11.50 -21.61 26.01
C VAL A 118 -10.13 -21.63 25.34
N THR A 119 -9.94 -22.62 24.48
CA THR A 119 -8.70 -22.81 23.71
C THR A 119 -8.92 -22.39 22.26
N PHE A 120 -8.02 -21.58 21.75
CA PHE A 120 -7.96 -21.12 20.37
C PHE A 120 -6.72 -21.69 19.70
N TYR A 121 -6.92 -22.22 18.49
CA TYR A 121 -5.85 -22.74 17.65
C TYR A 121 -5.70 -21.81 16.46
N LEU A 122 -4.51 -21.22 16.33
CA LEU A 122 -4.19 -20.27 15.27
C LEU A 122 -3.22 -20.93 14.29
N ASP A 123 -3.44 -20.75 12.99
CA ASP A 123 -2.53 -21.27 11.97
C ASP A 123 -1.17 -20.58 12.07
N CYS A 124 -0.10 -21.37 12.25
CA CYS A 124 1.28 -20.88 12.30
C CYS A 124 2.17 -21.56 11.24
N SER A 125 1.55 -22.26 10.29
CA SER A 125 2.26 -22.94 9.20
C SER A 125 2.85 -21.97 8.16
N ILE A 126 2.59 -20.66 8.30
CA ILE A 126 2.95 -19.62 7.35
C ILE A 126 4.44 -19.24 7.52
N SER A 127 5.34 -20.02 6.94
CA SER A 127 6.75 -19.66 6.77
C SER A 127 7.16 -19.50 5.29
N PRO A 128 7.85 -18.42 4.88
CA PRO A 128 8.33 -18.25 3.49
C PRO A 128 9.47 -19.21 3.12
N LYS A 129 10.03 -19.95 4.10
CA LYS A 129 11.21 -20.81 3.94
C LYS A 129 11.08 -21.85 2.84
N GLU A 130 9.90 -22.46 2.68
CA GLU A 130 9.68 -23.49 1.66
C GLU A 130 9.79 -22.92 0.25
N ALA A 131 9.15 -21.76 0.00
CA ALA A 131 9.22 -21.04 -1.26
C ALA A 131 10.64 -20.54 -1.55
N MET A 132 11.31 -19.95 -0.55
CA MET A 132 12.70 -19.50 -0.67
C MET A 132 13.63 -20.66 -1.07
N LYS A 133 13.47 -21.83 -0.43
CA LYS A 133 14.27 -23.03 -0.75
C LYS A 133 14.00 -23.53 -2.17
N LYS A 134 12.74 -23.51 -2.62
CA LYS A 134 12.34 -23.92 -3.97
C LYS A 134 12.96 -23.04 -5.05
N VAL A 135 13.10 -21.73 -4.78
CA VAL A 135 13.74 -20.73 -5.66
C VAL A 135 15.28 -20.68 -5.45
N GLY A 136 15.83 -21.59 -4.64
CA GLY A 136 17.27 -21.73 -4.43
C GLY A 136 17.89 -20.59 -3.60
N ILE A 137 17.14 -20.03 -2.64
CA ILE A 137 17.67 -19.11 -1.64
C ILE A 137 18.04 -19.92 -0.39
N PRO A 138 19.33 -19.95 0.01
CA PRO A 138 19.75 -20.64 1.22
C PRO A 138 19.27 -19.89 2.47
N VAL A 139 18.97 -20.63 3.55
CA VAL A 139 18.68 -20.05 4.87
C VAL A 139 19.98 -19.45 5.44
N ARG A 140 19.95 -18.18 5.84
CA ARG A 140 21.13 -17.40 6.28
C ARG A 140 21.11 -17.13 7.80
N SER A 141 21.14 -18.18 8.62
CA SER A 141 21.29 -18.09 10.09
C SER A 141 22.70 -18.49 10.54
N LYS A 142 23.23 -17.83 11.59
CA LYS A 142 24.61 -18.05 12.11
C LYS A 142 24.85 -19.45 12.68
N GLU A 143 23.81 -20.09 13.22
CA GLU A 143 23.85 -21.45 13.72
C GLU A 143 22.77 -22.27 13.01
N SER A 144 23.05 -23.56 12.82
CA SER A 144 22.23 -24.54 12.08
C SER A 144 20.89 -24.89 12.75
N HIS A 145 20.28 -23.95 13.48
CA HIS A 145 19.00 -24.10 14.14
C HIS A 145 18.08 -22.92 13.77
N GLU A 146 17.24 -23.17 12.77
CA GLU A 146 15.82 -22.79 12.58
C GLU A 146 15.23 -21.42 13.02
N ASN A 147 15.97 -20.45 13.56
CA ASN A 147 15.38 -19.25 14.17
C ASN A 147 15.08 -18.12 13.15
N VAL A 148 13.97 -17.42 13.38
CA VAL A 148 13.44 -16.32 12.55
C VAL A 148 13.61 -15.01 13.32
N SER A 149 13.92 -13.89 12.64
CA SER A 149 13.92 -12.57 13.26
C SER A 149 12.50 -12.01 13.33
N ILE A 150 12.06 -11.65 14.53
CA ILE A 150 10.70 -11.21 14.79
C ILE A 150 10.74 -9.82 15.46
N TYR A 151 9.91 -8.90 14.97
CA TYR A 151 9.91 -7.50 15.39
C TYR A 151 8.50 -7.04 15.73
N LYS A 152 8.37 -6.23 16.78
CA LYS A 152 7.18 -5.44 17.06
C LYS A 152 7.18 -4.22 16.15
N THR A 153 6.04 -3.91 15.58
CA THR A 153 5.88 -2.73 14.70
C THR A 153 5.12 -1.63 15.43
N THR A 154 5.09 -0.44 14.84
CA THR A 154 4.19 0.65 15.24
C THR A 154 2.78 0.50 14.65
N VAL A 155 2.55 -0.49 13.79
CA VAL A 155 1.25 -0.74 13.15
C VAL A 155 0.31 -1.37 14.18
N PRO A 156 -0.83 -0.73 14.52
CA PRO A 156 -1.77 -1.30 15.47
C PRO A 156 -2.64 -2.40 14.83
N CYS A 157 -2.92 -3.46 15.59
CA CYS A 157 -4.03 -4.36 15.27
C CYS A 157 -5.38 -3.64 15.45
N SER A 158 -6.41 -4.09 14.75
CA SER A 158 -7.78 -3.62 14.95
C SER A 158 -8.29 -4.03 16.33
N THR A 159 -8.50 -3.04 17.20
CA THR A 159 -8.93 -3.22 18.59
C THR A 159 -10.31 -3.84 18.70
N VAL A 160 -10.47 -4.81 19.61
CA VAL A 160 -11.77 -5.39 19.97
C VAL A 160 -11.80 -5.66 21.47
N GLY A 161 -12.79 -5.12 22.16
CA GLY A 161 -12.90 -5.25 23.62
C GLY A 161 -11.63 -4.78 24.32
N SER A 162 -11.02 -5.65 25.12
CA SER A 162 -9.77 -5.38 25.83
C SER A 162 -8.50 -5.71 25.01
N PHE A 163 -8.62 -6.22 23.79
CA PHE A 163 -7.48 -6.59 22.95
C PHE A 163 -7.02 -5.41 22.10
N CYS A 164 -5.84 -4.88 22.42
CA CYS A 164 -5.21 -3.74 21.74
C CYS A 164 -3.69 -3.92 21.76
N CYS A 165 -3.09 -4.26 20.62
CA CYS A 165 -1.67 -4.58 20.55
C CYS A 165 -1.06 -4.19 19.20
N PRO A 166 0.27 -4.02 19.12
CA PRO A 166 0.95 -3.87 17.84
C PRO A 166 0.91 -5.18 17.04
N LEU A 167 0.94 -5.04 15.72
CA LEU A 167 1.24 -6.12 14.80
C LEU A 167 2.70 -6.55 15.00
N VAL A 168 2.93 -7.86 15.08
CA VAL A 168 4.28 -8.45 15.16
C VAL A 168 4.59 -9.13 13.84
N VAL A 169 5.84 -9.01 13.39
CA VAL A 169 6.24 -9.42 12.04
C VAL A 169 7.48 -10.30 12.07
N THR A 170 7.56 -11.24 11.13
CA THR A 170 8.79 -11.96 10.81
C THR A 170 9.45 -11.29 9.60
N MET A 171 10.78 -11.26 9.56
CA MET A 171 11.53 -10.70 8.44
C MET A 171 12.41 -11.77 7.79
N ALA A 172 12.46 -11.77 6.45
CA ALA A 172 13.46 -12.52 5.70
C ALA A 172 14.12 -11.64 4.61
N PRO A 173 15.45 -11.70 4.46
CA PRO A 173 16.14 -11.05 3.35
C PRO A 173 15.97 -11.88 2.07
N ILE A 174 15.53 -11.24 1.00
CA ILE A 174 15.36 -11.86 -0.32
C ILE A 174 16.20 -11.09 -1.36
N PRO A 175 17.08 -11.76 -2.11
CA PRO A 175 17.77 -11.12 -3.24
C PRO A 175 16.78 -10.47 -4.21
N GLU A 176 17.04 -9.23 -4.61
CA GLU A 176 16.14 -8.44 -5.47
C GLU A 176 15.72 -9.20 -6.74
N ASP A 177 16.66 -9.88 -7.40
CA ASP A 177 16.45 -10.67 -8.61
C ASP A 177 15.53 -11.90 -8.42
N LYS A 178 15.27 -12.29 -7.17
CA LYS A 178 14.43 -13.44 -6.81
C LYS A 178 13.14 -13.04 -6.11
N LEU A 179 12.94 -11.75 -5.83
CA LEU A 179 11.83 -11.24 -5.01
C LEU A 179 10.47 -11.66 -5.59
N GLU A 180 10.23 -11.36 -6.86
CA GLU A 180 8.95 -11.66 -7.53
C GLU A 180 8.70 -13.18 -7.59
N ALA A 181 9.72 -13.97 -7.91
CA ALA A 181 9.60 -15.43 -7.99
C ALA A 181 9.22 -16.08 -6.65
N VAL A 182 9.80 -15.60 -5.53
CA VAL A 182 9.46 -16.09 -4.19
C VAL A 182 8.04 -15.71 -3.81
N LEU A 183 7.67 -14.44 -3.98
CA LEU A 183 6.34 -13.96 -3.60
C LEU A 183 5.24 -14.63 -4.43
N HIS A 184 5.49 -14.86 -5.71
CA HIS A 184 4.59 -15.60 -6.58
C HIS A 184 4.38 -17.06 -6.12
N ASP A 185 5.45 -17.76 -5.73
CA ASP A 185 5.35 -19.13 -5.22
C ASP A 185 4.56 -19.20 -3.89
N ILE A 186 4.79 -18.24 -2.99
CA ILE A 186 4.04 -18.13 -1.74
C ILE A 186 2.55 -17.89 -2.02
N TYR A 187 2.23 -16.98 -2.93
CA TYR A 187 0.85 -16.68 -3.30
C TYR A 187 0.15 -17.91 -3.92
N LEU A 188 0.80 -18.63 -4.83
CA LEU A 188 0.23 -19.84 -5.45
C LEU A 188 0.01 -20.99 -4.47
N THR A 189 0.88 -21.12 -3.47
CA THR A 189 0.83 -22.23 -2.51
C THR A 189 -0.13 -21.96 -1.37
N ARG A 190 -0.31 -20.70 -0.97
CA ARG A 190 -1.00 -20.35 0.28
C ARG A 190 -2.09 -19.30 0.15
N GLY A 191 -2.17 -18.61 -0.98
CA GLY A 191 -3.12 -17.54 -1.22
C GLY A 191 -2.94 -16.36 -0.26
N VAL A 192 -4.07 -15.73 0.06
CA VAL A 192 -4.21 -14.46 0.80
C VAL A 192 -3.52 -14.44 2.19
N PRO A 193 -3.50 -15.52 3.00
CA PRO A 193 -2.72 -15.55 4.25
C PRO A 193 -1.20 -15.51 4.08
N GLY A 194 -0.66 -15.86 2.91
CA GLY A 194 0.79 -15.91 2.65
C GLY A 194 1.40 -14.59 2.15
N GLU A 195 0.58 -13.56 1.89
CA GLU A 195 1.04 -12.30 1.35
C GLU A 195 1.98 -11.57 2.34
N PRO A 196 3.07 -10.96 1.84
CA PRO A 196 3.88 -10.09 2.68
C PRO A 196 3.04 -8.88 3.10
N ILE A 197 3.33 -8.32 4.27
CA ILE A 197 2.68 -7.10 4.74
C ILE A 197 3.51 -5.85 4.38
N HIS A 198 4.81 -6.02 4.13
CA HIS A 198 5.71 -4.94 3.78
C HIS A 198 6.96 -5.47 3.08
N ILE A 199 7.49 -4.68 2.16
CA ILE A 199 8.67 -5.01 1.36
C ILE A 199 9.54 -3.74 1.25
N GLY A 200 10.77 -3.81 1.74
CA GLY A 200 11.74 -2.72 1.73
C GLY A 200 12.07 -2.19 3.13
N CYS A 201 12.04 -0.87 3.27
CA CYS A 201 12.52 -0.08 4.40
C CYS A 201 11.84 -0.45 5.74
N PRO A 202 12.57 -0.94 6.76
CA PRO A 202 12.03 -1.33 8.07
C PRO A 202 11.46 -0.16 8.88
N GLU A 203 11.98 1.05 8.70
CA GLU A 203 11.58 2.25 9.43
C GLU A 203 10.12 2.62 9.14
N LEU A 204 9.59 2.25 7.97
CA LEU A 204 8.17 2.40 7.61
C LEU A 204 7.24 1.51 8.47
N LEU A 205 7.79 0.50 9.16
CA LEU A 205 7.09 -0.30 10.17
C LEU A 205 7.45 0.12 11.61
N GLY A 206 8.25 1.17 11.78
CA GLY A 206 8.78 1.61 13.06
C GLY A 206 9.91 0.72 13.60
N ILE A 207 10.58 -0.04 12.74
CA ILE A 207 11.71 -0.89 13.12
C ILE A 207 13.01 -0.13 12.82
N GLU A 208 13.72 0.31 13.87
CA GLU A 208 14.93 1.13 13.73
C GLU A 208 16.22 0.33 13.47
N ASP A 209 16.29 -0.91 13.97
CA ASP A 209 17.52 -1.70 13.95
C ASP A 209 17.23 -3.19 13.73
N LEU A 210 17.42 -3.66 12.49
CA LEU A 210 17.24 -5.08 12.15
C LEU A 210 18.20 -6.02 12.90
N SER A 211 19.29 -5.53 13.47
CA SER A 211 20.22 -6.37 14.26
C SER A 211 19.70 -6.72 15.65
N LYS A 212 18.60 -6.09 16.09
CA LYS A 212 17.99 -6.28 17.42
C LYS A 212 16.52 -6.72 17.30
N PRO A 213 16.24 -7.97 16.93
CA PRO A 213 14.86 -8.46 16.94
C PRO A 213 14.30 -8.52 18.36
N ASP A 214 13.00 -8.22 18.51
CA ASP A 214 12.27 -8.37 19.77
C ASP A 214 12.15 -9.83 20.21
N TYR A 215 12.08 -10.74 19.23
CA TYR A 215 12.09 -12.18 19.46
C TYR A 215 12.94 -12.92 18.43
N GLY A 216 13.58 -14.00 18.86
CA GLY A 216 14.42 -14.83 18.00
C GLY A 216 15.83 -14.26 17.84
N GLU A 217 16.44 -14.55 16.70
CA GLU A 217 17.85 -14.24 16.44
C GLU A 217 17.98 -13.28 15.24
N PRO A 218 19.01 -12.42 15.19
CA PRO A 218 19.21 -11.51 14.08
C PRO A 218 19.63 -12.26 12.81
N VAL A 219 19.08 -11.81 11.67
CA VAL A 219 19.41 -12.33 10.34
C VAL A 219 20.44 -11.43 9.65
N ILE A 220 21.33 -12.04 8.87
CA ILE A 220 22.38 -11.33 8.12
C ILE A 220 21.85 -10.90 6.75
N LEU A 221 21.80 -9.59 6.51
CA LEU A 221 21.55 -9.00 5.20
C LEU A 221 22.85 -8.91 4.40
N LYS A 222 22.77 -9.14 3.09
CA LYS A 222 23.85 -8.90 2.12
C LYS A 222 23.46 -7.75 1.18
N PRO A 223 24.45 -7.07 0.57
CA PRO A 223 24.16 -6.13 -0.51
C PRO A 223 23.27 -6.76 -1.59
N GLY A 224 22.22 -6.05 -2.00
CA GLY A 224 21.22 -6.53 -2.97
C GLY A 224 20.08 -7.37 -2.37
N ASP A 225 20.08 -7.63 -1.05
CA ASP A 225 18.92 -8.20 -0.38
C ASP A 225 17.86 -7.11 -0.11
N VAL A 226 16.60 -7.46 -0.36
CA VAL A 226 15.40 -6.70 0.02
C VAL A 226 14.80 -7.32 1.28
N PRO A 227 14.62 -6.55 2.37
CA PRO A 227 13.90 -7.03 3.55
C PRO A 227 12.41 -7.23 3.23
N VAL A 228 11.87 -8.39 3.55
CA VAL A 228 10.45 -8.70 3.36
C VAL A 228 9.84 -9.14 4.68
N PHE A 229 8.66 -8.62 5.00
CA PHE A 229 7.99 -8.80 6.27
C PHE A 229 6.66 -9.52 6.12
N TRP A 230 6.39 -10.50 6.98
CA TRP A 230 5.12 -11.21 7.09
C TRP A 230 4.56 -11.08 8.49
N ALA A 231 3.24 -11.11 8.62
CA ALA A 231 2.58 -11.17 9.91
C ALA A 231 3.05 -12.41 10.70
N SER A 232 3.29 -12.24 12.01
CA SER A 232 3.72 -13.30 12.90
C SER A 232 2.62 -13.68 13.87
N GLU A 233 2.50 -14.98 14.13
CA GLU A 233 1.66 -15.55 15.19
C GLU A 233 2.02 -15.05 16.58
N VAL A 234 3.24 -14.53 16.77
CA VAL A 234 3.69 -13.87 18.01
C VAL A 234 2.82 -12.65 18.37
N THR A 235 2.07 -12.10 17.41
CA THR A 235 1.02 -11.10 17.67
C THR A 235 0.01 -11.57 18.73
N SER A 236 -0.24 -12.89 18.82
CA SER A 236 -1.12 -13.45 19.84
C SER A 236 -0.58 -13.27 21.28
N LEU A 237 0.74 -13.25 21.48
CA LEU A 237 1.36 -12.98 22.78
C LEU A 237 1.10 -11.54 23.22
N GLU A 238 1.23 -10.59 22.30
CA GLU A 238 0.93 -9.18 22.57
C GLU A 238 -0.56 -8.98 22.85
N ALA A 239 -1.43 -9.68 22.09
CA ALA A 239 -2.87 -9.65 22.33
C ALA A 239 -3.24 -10.14 23.74
N VAL A 240 -2.69 -11.28 24.17
CA VAL A 240 -2.91 -11.82 25.52
C VAL A 240 -2.34 -10.89 26.60
N SER A 241 -1.19 -10.28 26.34
CA SER A 241 -0.61 -9.30 27.27
C SER A 241 -1.51 -8.06 27.41
N SER A 242 -2.12 -7.61 26.31
CA SER A 242 -2.96 -6.41 26.29
C SER A 242 -4.29 -6.56 27.04
N CYS A 243 -4.92 -7.74 27.01
CA CYS A 243 -6.24 -7.92 27.61
C CYS A 243 -6.24 -8.01 29.13
N ARG A 244 -5.05 -8.08 29.75
CA ARG A 244 -4.84 -8.13 31.21
C ARG A 244 -5.71 -9.17 31.92
N SER A 245 -5.92 -10.30 31.26
CA SER A 245 -6.69 -11.41 31.83
C SER A 245 -6.05 -11.88 33.16
N PRO A 246 -6.83 -12.25 34.19
CA PRO A 246 -6.30 -12.75 35.45
C PRO A 246 -5.39 -13.97 35.28
N LEU A 247 -5.71 -14.81 34.29
CA LEU A 247 -4.92 -15.97 33.92
C LEU A 247 -5.10 -16.28 32.44
N ALA A 248 -4.00 -16.46 31.71
CA ALA A 248 -4.01 -16.91 30.33
C ALA A 248 -2.78 -17.78 30.04
N PHE A 249 -2.88 -18.61 29.01
CA PHE A 249 -1.75 -19.41 28.53
C PHE A 249 -1.59 -19.26 27.03
N THR A 250 -0.35 -19.29 26.56
CA THR A 250 -0.03 -19.35 25.13
C THR A 250 1.04 -20.40 24.89
N SER A 251 1.07 -20.99 23.69
CA SER A 251 2.24 -21.77 23.28
C SER A 251 3.46 -20.86 23.13
N SER A 252 4.62 -21.33 23.59
CA SER A 252 5.89 -20.62 23.36
C SER A 252 6.21 -20.56 21.86
N PRO A 253 6.79 -19.46 21.35
CA PRO A 253 7.25 -19.38 19.96
C PRO A 253 8.10 -20.59 19.57
N GLY A 254 7.83 -21.18 18.41
CA GLY A 254 8.48 -22.41 17.93
C GLY A 254 7.93 -23.73 18.50
N TYR A 255 7.02 -23.70 19.47
CA TYR A 255 6.36 -24.89 20.03
C TYR A 255 4.91 -24.97 19.57
N ALA A 256 4.70 -25.39 18.33
CA ALA A 256 3.37 -25.56 17.74
C ALA A 256 2.83 -26.99 17.86
N VAL A 257 1.50 -27.11 17.88
CA VAL A 257 0.78 -28.38 17.78
C VAL A 257 0.73 -28.83 16.34
N VAL A 258 1.04 -30.11 16.09
CA VAL A 258 0.77 -30.73 14.79
C VAL A 258 -0.70 -31.19 14.75
N ILE A 259 -1.46 -30.73 13.76
CA ILE A 259 -2.87 -31.11 13.56
C ILE A 259 -3.02 -32.02 12.34
N ASP A 260 -4.00 -32.93 12.37
CA ASP A 260 -4.25 -33.92 11.29
C ASP A 260 -5.02 -33.30 10.11
N GLN A 261 -5.45 -32.05 10.25
CA GLN A 261 -6.10 -31.31 9.18
C GLN A 261 -5.09 -31.05 8.06
N LYS A 262 -5.37 -31.60 6.89
CA LYS A 262 -4.53 -31.37 5.71
C LYS A 262 -4.54 -29.90 5.32
N ASP A 263 -3.46 -29.44 4.71
CA ASP A 263 -3.47 -28.25 3.88
C ASP A 263 -4.48 -28.46 2.75
N LYS A 264 -5.74 -28.12 2.98
CA LYS A 264 -6.61 -27.79 1.86
C LYS A 264 -5.91 -26.60 1.22
N ARG A 265 -5.29 -26.79 0.05
CA ARG A 265 -4.91 -25.67 -0.80
C ARG A 265 -6.12 -24.75 -0.79
N ILE A 266 -5.96 -23.56 -0.21
CA ILE A 266 -6.95 -22.53 -0.36
C ILE A 266 -6.99 -22.35 -1.87
N GLN A 267 -8.10 -22.78 -2.49
CA GLN A 267 -8.32 -22.45 -3.89
C GLN A 267 -8.24 -20.94 -3.92
N VAL A 268 -7.17 -20.42 -4.53
CA VAL A 268 -7.01 -18.99 -4.80
C VAL A 268 -8.35 -18.54 -5.33
N SER A 269 -8.99 -17.58 -4.66
CA SER A 269 -10.38 -17.17 -4.97
C SER A 269 -10.53 -16.79 -6.44
N HIS A 270 -9.42 -16.45 -7.09
CA HIS A 270 -9.29 -16.25 -8.53
C HIS A 270 -8.07 -17.03 -9.07
N PRO A 271 -8.25 -18.24 -9.64
CA PRO A 271 -7.17 -19.09 -10.18
C PRO A 271 -6.31 -18.48 -11.31
N GLY A 272 -6.47 -17.19 -11.63
CA GLY A 272 -5.75 -16.47 -12.69
C GLY A 272 -5.12 -15.14 -12.27
N GLU A 273 -5.21 -14.71 -11.01
CA GLU A 273 -4.53 -13.49 -10.57
C GLU A 273 -3.08 -13.80 -10.18
N VAL A 274 -2.14 -13.34 -11.00
CA VAL A 274 -0.70 -13.42 -10.74
C VAL A 274 -0.28 -12.18 -9.95
N LEU A 275 0.33 -12.37 -8.78
CA LEU A 275 0.88 -11.26 -7.98
C LEU A 275 2.02 -10.56 -8.76
N ALA A 276 1.96 -9.24 -8.84
CA ALA A 276 2.97 -8.39 -9.43
C ALA A 276 3.61 -7.50 -8.36
N VAL A 277 4.94 -7.38 -8.39
CA VAL A 277 5.73 -6.60 -7.43
C VAL A 277 6.34 -5.40 -8.15
N GLN A 278 6.21 -4.21 -7.57
CA GLN A 278 6.70 -2.97 -8.19
C GLN A 278 7.51 -2.16 -7.18
N CYS A 279 8.73 -1.78 -7.56
CA CYS A 279 9.50 -0.81 -6.79
C CYS A 279 8.93 0.60 -7.05
N ILE A 280 8.52 1.27 -5.97
CA ILE A 280 7.94 2.62 -6.04
C ILE A 280 8.88 3.68 -5.47
N SER A 281 9.86 3.31 -4.64
CA SER A 281 10.93 4.20 -4.21
C SER A 281 12.21 3.42 -3.95
N GLN A 282 13.35 4.05 -4.21
CA GLN A 282 14.69 3.53 -3.89
C GLN A 282 15.27 4.17 -2.61
N ASN A 283 14.71 5.31 -2.18
CA ASN A 283 15.16 6.02 -0.99
C ASN A 283 13.98 6.75 -0.31
N PRO A 284 13.40 6.16 0.76
CA PRO A 284 13.68 4.83 1.27
C PRO A 284 13.24 3.74 0.28
N LEU A 285 13.92 2.58 0.30
CA LEU A 285 13.54 1.45 -0.55
C LEU A 285 12.11 0.99 -0.20
N GLN A 286 11.20 1.03 -1.17
CA GLN A 286 9.81 0.64 -0.95
C GLN A 286 9.24 -0.04 -2.19
N TYR A 287 8.57 -1.16 -1.95
CA TYR A 287 7.81 -1.87 -2.97
C TYR A 287 6.32 -1.91 -2.63
N SER A 288 5.53 -2.03 -3.67
CA SER A 288 4.09 -2.25 -3.61
C SER A 288 3.72 -3.49 -4.42
N ILE A 289 2.56 -4.09 -4.10
CA ILE A 289 2.07 -5.29 -4.78
C ILE A 289 0.62 -5.09 -5.22
N THR A 290 0.25 -5.71 -6.33
CA THR A 290 -1.13 -5.80 -6.83
C THR A 290 -1.24 -7.01 -7.78
N SER A 291 -2.39 -7.24 -8.41
CA SER A 291 -2.49 -8.28 -9.43
C SER A 291 -1.95 -7.82 -10.78
N SER A 292 -1.46 -8.77 -11.57
CA SER A 292 -0.99 -8.52 -12.94
C SER A 292 -2.09 -7.98 -13.85
N SER A 293 -3.35 -8.35 -13.62
CA SER A 293 -4.50 -7.80 -14.34
C SER A 293 -4.70 -6.31 -14.03
N THR A 294 -4.59 -5.91 -12.75
CA THR A 294 -4.62 -4.50 -12.36
C THR A 294 -3.45 -3.73 -12.95
N VAL A 295 -2.23 -4.29 -12.95
CA VAL A 295 -1.07 -3.69 -13.63
C VAL A 295 -1.32 -3.47 -15.13
N GLN A 296 -1.90 -4.46 -15.82
CA GLN A 296 -2.21 -4.36 -17.24
C GLN A 296 -3.23 -3.25 -17.53
N LYS A 297 -4.32 -3.18 -16.76
CA LYS A 297 -5.31 -2.10 -16.90
C LYS A 297 -4.71 -0.72 -16.67
N ILE A 298 -3.86 -0.55 -15.65
CA ILE A 298 -3.19 0.75 -15.42
C ILE A 298 -2.25 1.11 -16.57
N ARG A 299 -1.51 0.14 -17.13
CA ARG A 299 -0.69 0.38 -18.33
C ARG A 299 -1.52 0.73 -19.56
N GLU A 300 -2.72 0.17 -19.68
CA GLU A 300 -3.66 0.53 -20.73
C GLU A 300 -4.16 1.97 -20.57
N LEU A 301 -4.53 2.39 -19.35
CA LEU A 301 -4.84 3.79 -19.04
C LEU A 301 -3.66 4.73 -19.41
N GLU A 302 -2.42 4.34 -19.06
CA GLU A 302 -1.21 5.09 -19.39
C GLU A 302 -1.02 5.25 -20.90
N ASN A 303 -1.27 4.19 -21.69
CA ASN A 303 -1.20 4.25 -23.15
C ASN A 303 -2.31 5.12 -23.76
N ILE A 304 -3.50 5.12 -23.18
CA ILE A 304 -4.65 5.94 -23.63
C ILE A 304 -4.32 7.43 -23.47
N ILE A 305 -3.85 7.84 -22.30
CA ILE A 305 -3.55 9.25 -22.03
C ILE A 305 -2.32 9.75 -22.79
N ALA A 306 -1.40 8.87 -23.17
CA ALA A 306 -0.18 9.22 -23.93
C ALA A 306 -0.44 9.57 -25.41
N ARG A 307 -1.70 9.47 -25.88
CA ARG A 307 -2.08 9.92 -27.22
C ARG A 307 -1.89 11.43 -27.34
N ASP A 308 -1.31 11.87 -28.46
CA ASP A 308 -0.90 13.25 -28.70
C ASP A 308 -1.69 13.89 -29.86
N PRO A 309 -2.98 14.19 -29.68
CA PRO A 309 -3.77 14.86 -30.72
C PRO A 309 -3.29 16.29 -31.00
N GLY A 310 -2.63 16.93 -30.03
CA GLY A 310 -1.96 18.23 -30.20
C GLY A 310 -0.68 18.16 -31.05
N ASN A 311 -0.19 16.95 -31.34
CA ASN A 311 1.05 16.68 -32.08
C ASN A 311 2.25 17.48 -31.54
N ARG A 312 2.37 17.57 -30.22
CA ARG A 312 3.43 18.32 -29.53
C ARG A 312 4.75 17.56 -29.48
N GLY A 313 4.74 16.25 -29.74
CA GLY A 313 5.91 15.37 -29.71
C GLY A 313 6.07 14.63 -28.37
N ILE A 314 5.04 14.60 -27.53
CA ILE A 314 5.12 14.06 -26.15
C ILE A 314 5.43 12.56 -26.09
N LYS A 315 5.20 11.82 -27.18
CA LYS A 315 5.59 10.40 -27.28
C LYS A 315 7.08 10.17 -26.98
N HIS A 316 7.92 11.18 -27.18
CA HIS A 316 9.35 11.10 -26.89
C HIS A 316 9.69 11.37 -25.42
N LEU A 317 8.73 11.90 -24.65
CA LEU A 317 8.82 12.10 -23.21
C LEU A 317 8.33 10.88 -22.44
N PHE A 318 7.52 10.04 -23.09
CA PHE A 318 6.88 8.88 -22.48
C PHE A 318 7.89 7.91 -21.85
N ASN A 319 7.77 7.73 -20.53
CA ASN A 319 8.43 6.70 -19.77
C ASN A 319 7.39 5.70 -19.29
N LYS A 320 7.61 4.42 -19.57
CA LYS A 320 6.70 3.35 -19.19
C LYS A 320 6.59 3.22 -17.67
N ASP A 321 5.39 2.91 -17.19
CA ASP A 321 5.04 2.60 -15.80
C ASP A 321 5.12 3.80 -14.83
N GLU A 322 5.19 5.04 -15.32
CA GLU A 322 5.16 6.22 -14.47
C GLU A 322 3.77 6.40 -13.83
N LEU A 323 2.68 6.17 -14.57
CA LEU A 323 1.31 6.15 -14.02
C LEU A 323 1.14 5.01 -13.00
N LEU A 324 1.71 3.84 -13.28
CA LEU A 324 1.66 2.68 -12.39
C LEU A 324 2.37 2.96 -11.07
N LYS A 325 3.60 3.47 -11.12
CA LYS A 325 4.37 3.78 -9.92
C LYS A 325 3.76 4.95 -9.14
N ALA A 326 3.30 6.00 -9.83
CA ALA A 326 2.62 7.12 -9.21
C ALA A 326 1.35 6.69 -8.47
N SER A 327 0.48 5.90 -9.12
CA SER A 327 -0.76 5.40 -8.50
C SER A 327 -0.50 4.44 -7.33
N LEU A 328 0.52 3.58 -7.43
CA LEU A 328 0.95 2.72 -6.33
C LEU A 328 1.58 3.51 -5.18
N SER A 329 2.29 4.62 -5.44
CA SER A 329 2.80 5.49 -4.37
C SER A 329 1.66 6.25 -3.68
N LEU A 330 0.79 6.88 -4.47
CA LEU A 330 -0.39 7.60 -3.98
C LEU A 330 -1.34 6.71 -3.17
N SER A 331 -1.42 5.41 -3.47
CA SER A 331 -2.27 4.51 -2.72
C SER A 331 -1.80 4.31 -1.28
N HIS A 332 -0.49 4.42 -1.00
CA HIS A 332 0.10 4.37 0.35
C HIS A 332 -0.02 5.70 1.11
N ALA A 333 -0.20 6.83 0.42
CA ALA A 333 -0.32 8.15 1.05
C ALA A 333 -1.61 8.30 1.88
N HIS A 334 -1.53 8.95 3.04
CA HIS A 334 -2.70 9.31 3.85
C HIS A 334 -3.15 10.75 3.54
N SER A 335 -2.20 11.61 3.21
CA SER A 335 -2.38 13.04 2.98
C SER A 335 -1.74 13.47 1.65
N VAL A 336 -2.47 14.19 0.82
CA VAL A 336 -2.04 14.58 -0.54
C VAL A 336 -2.21 16.08 -0.75
N LEU A 337 -1.16 16.73 -1.27
CA LEU A 337 -1.22 18.11 -1.73
C LEU A 337 -1.26 18.13 -3.27
N ILE A 338 -2.30 18.72 -3.84
CA ILE A 338 -2.44 18.89 -5.28
C ILE A 338 -2.11 20.33 -5.64
N THR A 339 -1.43 20.56 -6.76
CA THR A 339 -1.24 21.89 -7.34
C THR A 339 -1.55 21.87 -8.81
N THR A 340 -2.10 22.98 -9.30
CA THR A 340 -2.47 23.19 -10.69
C THR A 340 -2.51 24.69 -10.98
N GLY A 341 -2.42 25.06 -12.25
CA GLY A 341 -2.55 26.43 -12.70
C GLY A 341 -1.38 26.82 -13.59
N PHE A 342 -1.73 27.14 -14.84
CA PHE A 342 -0.80 27.61 -15.86
C PHE A 342 -1.34 28.89 -16.49
N PRO A 343 -0.70 30.04 -16.26
CA PRO A 343 -1.09 31.28 -16.94
C PRO A 343 -0.55 31.33 -18.37
N THR A 344 -1.43 31.25 -19.36
CA THR A 344 -1.06 31.32 -20.79
C THR A 344 -1.53 32.59 -21.50
N HIS A 345 -2.59 33.23 -21.01
CA HIS A 345 -3.18 34.43 -21.62
C HIS A 345 -3.11 35.66 -20.70
N PHE A 346 -1.89 36.11 -20.40
CA PHE A 346 -1.58 37.18 -19.45
C PHE A 346 -2.22 38.57 -19.72
N THR A 347 -2.87 38.76 -20.87
CA THR A 347 -3.65 39.99 -21.17
C THR A 347 -5.11 39.87 -20.74
N HIS A 348 -5.54 38.73 -20.23
CA HIS A 348 -6.90 38.44 -19.76
C HIS A 348 -6.90 38.18 -18.26
N ASP A 349 -8.08 38.34 -17.65
CA ASP A 349 -8.34 38.02 -16.25
C ASP A 349 -9.56 37.08 -16.18
N PRO A 350 -9.40 35.84 -15.68
CA PRO A 350 -8.15 35.22 -15.25
C PRO A 350 -7.20 34.85 -16.42
N PRO A 351 -5.87 34.80 -16.22
CA PRO A 351 -4.92 34.32 -17.23
C PRO A 351 -4.76 32.79 -17.25
N GLU A 352 -5.34 32.07 -16.27
CA GLU A 352 -5.40 30.61 -16.18
C GLU A 352 -5.99 29.96 -17.43
N GLU A 353 -5.50 28.76 -17.72
CA GLU A 353 -6.08 27.91 -18.75
C GLU A 353 -6.97 26.79 -18.24
N THR A 354 -7.68 26.16 -19.18
CA THR A 354 -8.62 25.08 -18.91
C THR A 354 -7.95 23.72 -18.66
N ASP A 355 -6.66 23.55 -18.99
CA ASP A 355 -5.91 22.35 -18.65
C ASP A 355 -5.32 22.44 -17.23
N GLY A 356 -5.42 21.35 -16.47
CA GLY A 356 -5.04 21.27 -15.05
C GLY A 356 -6.21 21.22 -14.06
N PRO A 357 -7.04 22.28 -13.95
CA PRO A 357 -8.07 22.35 -12.91
C PRO A 357 -9.05 21.17 -12.92
N PRO A 358 -9.60 20.72 -14.07
CA PRO A 358 -10.46 19.53 -14.11
C PRO A 358 -9.78 18.25 -13.58
N GLY A 359 -8.53 18.00 -13.96
CA GLY A 359 -7.73 16.87 -13.48
C GLY A 359 -7.49 16.93 -11.97
N ALA A 360 -7.21 18.13 -11.44
CA ALA A 360 -7.03 18.36 -10.01
C ALA A 360 -8.33 18.10 -9.21
N ILE A 361 -9.47 18.54 -9.73
CA ILE A 361 -10.78 18.31 -9.11
C ILE A 361 -11.16 16.83 -9.13
N ALA A 362 -10.91 16.11 -10.24
CA ALA A 362 -11.14 14.67 -10.32
C ALA A 362 -10.26 13.89 -9.34
N MET A 363 -8.99 14.28 -9.18
CA MET A 363 -8.08 13.72 -8.18
C MET A 363 -8.56 13.98 -6.75
N ALA A 364 -9.00 15.20 -6.45
CA ALA A 364 -9.56 15.51 -5.14
C ALA A 364 -10.81 14.66 -4.83
N ALA A 365 -11.69 14.47 -5.82
CA ALA A 365 -12.91 13.69 -5.67
C ALA A 365 -12.62 12.22 -5.26
N ILE A 366 -11.73 11.54 -5.99
CA ILE A 366 -11.42 10.14 -5.70
C ILE A 366 -10.64 10.00 -4.39
N LEU A 367 -9.68 10.88 -4.10
CA LEU A 367 -8.89 10.82 -2.87
C LEU A 367 -9.78 11.03 -1.63
N GLN A 368 -10.73 11.98 -1.67
CA GLN A 368 -11.75 12.14 -0.62
C GLN A 368 -12.61 10.89 -0.45
N ALA A 369 -13.06 10.28 -1.56
CA ALA A 369 -13.87 9.06 -1.51
C ALA A 369 -13.10 7.85 -0.92
N LEU A 370 -11.78 7.82 -1.12
CA LEU A 370 -10.87 6.85 -0.50
C LEU A 370 -10.58 7.14 0.98
N GLY A 371 -11.04 8.29 1.49
CA GLY A 371 -10.84 8.71 2.88
C GLY A 371 -9.46 9.30 3.16
N LYS A 372 -8.77 9.81 2.13
CA LYS A 372 -7.48 10.50 2.25
C LYS A 372 -7.69 11.98 2.54
N GLU A 373 -6.77 12.58 3.26
CA GLU A 373 -6.72 14.03 3.44
C GLU A 373 -6.19 14.68 2.16
N VAL A 374 -6.85 15.73 1.68
CA VAL A 374 -6.49 16.39 0.43
C VAL A 374 -6.50 17.89 0.64
N ALA A 375 -5.51 18.58 0.12
CA ALA A 375 -5.51 20.04 -0.03
C ALA A 375 -5.06 20.41 -1.44
N ILE A 376 -5.48 21.59 -1.91
CA ILE A 376 -5.01 22.17 -3.16
C ILE A 376 -4.17 23.41 -2.84
N VAL A 377 -3.00 23.55 -3.43
CA VAL A 377 -2.16 24.75 -3.38
C VAL A 377 -2.08 25.41 -4.76
N VAL A 378 -2.35 26.71 -4.82
CA VAL A 378 -2.32 27.53 -6.04
C VAL A 378 -1.60 28.84 -5.79
N ASP A 379 -1.33 29.58 -6.86
CA ASP A 379 -0.82 30.94 -6.77
C ASP A 379 -1.78 31.83 -5.96
N GLU A 380 -1.24 32.75 -5.17
CA GLU A 380 -2.02 33.71 -4.38
C GLU A 380 -3.00 34.48 -5.25
N ARG A 381 -2.55 34.90 -6.45
CA ARG A 381 -3.41 35.60 -7.42
C ARG A 381 -4.61 34.77 -7.89
N ALA A 382 -4.48 33.44 -7.88
CA ALA A 382 -5.47 32.50 -8.40
C ALA A 382 -6.42 31.97 -7.31
N MET A 383 -6.16 32.29 -6.03
CA MET A 383 -6.92 31.81 -4.88
C MET A 383 -8.43 32.06 -5.01
N ASN A 384 -8.83 33.25 -5.46
CA ASN A 384 -10.25 33.59 -5.59
C ASN A 384 -10.95 32.80 -6.71
N LEU A 385 -10.26 32.57 -7.84
CA LEU A 385 -10.78 31.77 -8.94
C LEU A 385 -10.96 30.32 -8.49
N HIS A 386 -9.91 29.71 -7.93
CA HIS A 386 -9.96 28.31 -7.52
C HIS A 386 -10.96 28.07 -6.38
N ARG A 387 -11.14 29.03 -5.46
CA ARG A 387 -12.19 28.95 -4.43
C ARG A 387 -13.58 28.81 -5.08
N LYS A 388 -13.90 29.68 -6.04
CA LYS A 388 -15.18 29.63 -6.76
C LYS A 388 -15.34 28.34 -7.59
N ILE A 389 -14.27 27.89 -8.25
CA ILE A 389 -14.27 26.61 -8.98
C ILE A 389 -14.61 25.45 -8.03
N ILE A 390 -14.00 25.40 -6.84
CA ILE A 390 -14.26 24.35 -5.85
C ILE A 390 -15.68 24.44 -5.31
N GLU A 391 -16.16 25.63 -4.96
CA GLU A 391 -17.53 25.88 -4.47
C GLU A 391 -18.56 25.44 -5.51
N ASP A 392 -18.45 25.91 -6.75
CA ASP A 392 -19.36 25.55 -7.83
C ASP A 392 -19.27 24.05 -8.18
N SER A 393 -18.08 23.43 -8.04
CA SER A 393 -17.91 21.99 -8.23
C SER A 393 -18.71 21.19 -7.20
N VAL A 394 -18.82 21.67 -5.96
CA VAL A 394 -19.67 21.06 -4.93
C VAL A 394 -21.14 21.28 -5.28
N ASP A 395 -21.53 22.51 -5.62
CA ASP A 395 -22.92 22.86 -5.94
C ASP A 395 -23.46 22.08 -7.16
N GLN A 396 -22.61 21.84 -8.15
CA GLN A 396 -22.96 21.07 -9.35
C GLN A 396 -22.82 19.55 -9.17
N GLY A 397 -22.33 19.09 -8.01
CA GLY A 397 -22.12 17.67 -7.70
C GLY A 397 -20.98 17.01 -8.47
N VAL A 398 -19.99 17.79 -8.92
CA VAL A 398 -18.70 17.29 -9.43
C VAL A 398 -17.84 16.80 -8.25
N LEU A 399 -17.78 17.61 -7.19
CA LEU A 399 -17.21 17.27 -5.88
C LEU A 399 -18.31 16.96 -4.87
N LYS A 400 -18.03 16.06 -3.93
CA LYS A 400 -18.95 15.77 -2.83
C LYS A 400 -18.86 16.78 -1.70
N THR A 401 -17.65 17.24 -1.41
CA THR A 401 -17.32 18.18 -0.32
C THR A 401 -16.21 19.12 -0.77
N THR A 402 -16.17 20.32 -0.19
CA THR A 402 -15.10 21.28 -0.46
C THR A 402 -13.72 20.72 -0.11
N VAL A 403 -12.67 21.31 -0.68
CA VAL A 403 -11.27 20.93 -0.49
C VAL A 403 -10.53 22.13 0.10
N PRO A 404 -9.73 21.97 1.16
CA PRO A 404 -8.85 23.03 1.67
C PRO A 404 -8.00 23.63 0.55
N LEU A 405 -8.07 24.96 0.41
CA LEU A 405 -7.29 25.72 -0.55
C LEU A 405 -6.19 26.50 0.19
N LEU A 406 -4.95 26.31 -0.24
CA LEU A 406 -3.73 26.87 0.34
C LEU A 406 -3.02 27.72 -0.71
N ASN A 407 -2.13 28.60 -0.26
CA ASN A 407 -1.17 29.32 -1.11
C ASN A 407 0.26 29.06 -0.59
N TYR A 408 1.25 29.32 -1.44
CA TYR A 408 2.64 29.33 -1.05
C TYR A 408 3.41 30.33 -1.92
N GLN A 409 3.86 31.43 -1.33
CA GLN A 409 4.52 32.54 -2.04
C GLN A 409 6.04 32.53 -1.90
N GLY A 410 6.62 31.41 -1.45
CA GLY A 410 8.03 31.35 -1.08
C GLY A 410 8.31 31.99 0.28
N GLY A 411 9.57 32.34 0.53
CA GLY A 411 9.98 32.99 1.77
C GLY A 411 11.47 32.82 2.06
N GLU A 412 11.82 32.95 3.34
CA GLU A 412 13.17 32.70 3.81
C GLU A 412 13.56 31.22 3.69
N ALA A 413 14.85 30.93 3.89
CA ALA A 413 15.34 29.57 3.91
C ALA A 413 14.57 28.75 4.97
N GLY A 414 13.91 27.67 4.53
CA GLY A 414 13.11 26.80 5.40
C GLY A 414 11.59 27.02 5.33
N SER A 415 11.07 28.02 4.61
CA SER A 415 9.61 28.21 4.45
C SER A 415 8.92 26.99 3.83
N ALA A 416 9.54 26.36 2.83
CA ALA A 416 9.01 25.12 2.23
C ALA A 416 8.96 23.96 3.24
N LEU A 417 9.96 23.87 4.13
CA LEU A 417 9.98 22.87 5.19
C LEU A 417 8.87 23.12 6.22
N MET A 418 8.65 24.37 6.65
CA MET A 418 7.52 24.70 7.54
C MET A 418 6.17 24.42 6.89
N PHE A 419 6.08 24.62 5.56
CA PHE A 419 4.86 24.32 4.83
C PHE A 419 4.59 22.82 4.79
N LEU A 420 5.61 22.00 4.54
CA LEU A 420 5.46 20.56 4.34
C LEU A 420 5.48 19.75 5.63
N CYS A 421 5.99 20.29 6.74
CA CYS A 421 6.20 19.56 7.99
C CYS A 421 5.57 20.28 9.18
N LYS A 422 5.04 19.51 10.15
CA LYS A 422 4.50 20.08 11.39
C LYS A 422 5.63 20.70 12.20
N ASP A 423 5.51 21.99 12.50
CA ASP A 423 6.53 22.81 13.17
C ASP A 423 7.93 22.70 12.53
N GLY A 424 7.98 22.33 11.25
CA GLY A 424 9.23 22.16 10.53
C GLY A 424 10.01 20.88 10.75
N ASP A 425 9.46 19.90 11.49
CA ASP A 425 10.14 18.63 11.74
C ASP A 425 10.08 17.71 10.50
N PRO A 426 11.21 17.41 9.83
CA PRO A 426 11.23 16.51 8.67
C PRO A 426 10.72 15.10 8.96
N LYS A 427 10.64 14.69 10.24
CA LYS A 427 10.08 13.39 10.64
C LYS A 427 8.55 13.40 10.77
N SER A 428 7.92 14.56 10.64
CA SER A 428 6.49 14.78 10.82
C SER A 428 5.88 15.52 9.62
N PRO A 429 5.90 14.91 8.42
CA PRO A 429 5.30 15.52 7.23
C PRO A 429 3.80 15.76 7.41
N ARG A 430 3.31 16.84 6.81
CA ARG A 430 1.89 17.20 6.69
C ARG A 430 1.23 16.55 5.48
N PHE A 431 2.04 16.19 4.48
CA PHE A 431 1.64 15.58 3.23
C PHE A 431 2.58 14.42 2.91
N ASP A 432 2.05 13.28 2.51
CA ASP A 432 2.84 12.12 2.11
C ASP A 432 3.12 12.12 0.60
N HIS A 433 2.30 12.82 -0.19
CA HIS A 433 2.45 12.89 -1.65
C HIS A 433 2.05 14.26 -2.21
N LEU A 434 2.89 14.83 -3.08
CA LEU A 434 2.61 16.05 -3.84
C LEU A 434 2.27 15.72 -5.29
N VAL A 435 1.21 16.32 -5.84
CA VAL A 435 0.78 16.10 -7.23
C VAL A 435 0.67 17.44 -7.95
N ALA A 436 1.47 17.64 -8.99
CA ALA A 436 1.36 18.77 -9.91
C ALA A 436 0.62 18.35 -11.18
N ILE A 437 -0.42 19.08 -11.57
CA ILE A 437 -1.19 18.85 -12.80
C ILE A 437 -1.28 20.15 -13.56
N GLU A 438 -0.60 20.24 -14.71
CA GLU A 438 -0.52 21.48 -15.50
C GLU A 438 -0.13 22.69 -14.64
N ARG A 439 0.89 22.49 -13.81
CA ARG A 439 1.47 23.56 -13.00
C ARG A 439 2.73 24.03 -13.67
N SER A 440 2.89 25.33 -13.93
CA SER A 440 4.12 25.87 -14.51
C SER A 440 5.36 25.50 -13.69
N GLY A 441 6.38 24.97 -14.35
CA GLY A 441 7.65 24.57 -13.75
C GLY A 441 8.77 25.58 -14.04
N ARG A 442 9.65 25.78 -13.07
CA ARG A 442 10.82 26.65 -13.23
C ARG A 442 11.81 26.02 -14.21
N ALA A 443 12.31 26.81 -15.16
CA ALA A 443 13.36 26.44 -16.08
C ALA A 443 14.76 26.65 -15.46
N ALA A 444 15.80 26.20 -16.17
CA ALA A 444 17.17 26.18 -15.65
C ALA A 444 17.76 27.57 -15.29
N ASP A 445 17.17 28.66 -15.80
CA ASP A 445 17.57 30.03 -15.51
C ASP A 445 16.75 30.67 -14.36
N GLY A 446 15.87 29.90 -13.72
CA GLY A 446 15.02 30.38 -12.65
C GLY A 446 13.77 31.16 -13.11
N ASN A 447 13.48 31.19 -14.42
CA ASN A 447 12.24 31.75 -14.97
C ASN A 447 11.20 30.66 -15.22
N TYR A 448 9.99 31.10 -15.59
CA TYR A 448 8.88 30.23 -15.95
C TYR A 448 8.45 30.59 -17.37
N TYR A 449 8.24 29.60 -18.23
CA TYR A 449 7.92 29.82 -19.63
C TYR A 449 6.70 29.03 -20.06
N ASN A 450 5.83 29.65 -20.86
CA ASN A 450 4.85 28.89 -21.63
C ASN A 450 5.50 28.25 -22.87
N ALA A 451 4.76 27.38 -23.58
CA ALA A 451 5.25 26.70 -24.78
C ALA A 451 5.74 27.65 -25.91
N ARG A 452 5.29 28.91 -25.89
CA ARG A 452 5.70 29.97 -26.83
C ARG A 452 6.99 30.70 -26.41
N LYS A 453 7.69 30.22 -25.37
CA LYS A 453 8.91 30.82 -24.79
C LYS A 453 8.66 32.21 -24.18
N ILE A 454 7.43 32.52 -23.81
CA ILE A 454 7.10 33.78 -23.12
C ILE A 454 7.35 33.58 -21.63
N ASN A 455 8.11 34.49 -21.03
CA ASN A 455 8.39 34.47 -19.59
C ASN A 455 7.15 34.91 -18.80
N ILE A 456 6.64 34.03 -17.95
CA ILE A 456 5.45 34.21 -17.12
C ILE A 456 5.77 34.29 -15.62
N LYS A 457 7.05 34.43 -15.24
CA LYS A 457 7.49 34.46 -13.82
C LYS A 457 6.72 35.44 -12.94
N HIS A 458 6.31 36.58 -13.48
CA HIS A 458 5.53 37.59 -12.76
C HIS A 458 4.11 37.15 -12.38
N LEU A 459 3.66 35.99 -12.86
CA LEU A 459 2.35 35.38 -12.58
C LEU A 459 2.46 34.07 -11.81
N VAL A 460 3.66 33.63 -11.43
CA VAL A 460 3.86 32.28 -10.91
C VAL A 460 4.58 32.37 -9.57
N ASP A 461 3.91 31.95 -8.51
CA ASP A 461 4.50 31.77 -7.19
C ASP A 461 5.42 30.54 -7.18
N PRO A 462 6.49 30.52 -6.35
CA PRO A 462 7.52 29.49 -6.37
C PRO A 462 7.09 28.19 -5.67
N ILE A 463 5.90 27.68 -5.98
CA ILE A 463 5.36 26.40 -5.47
C ILE A 463 6.29 25.22 -5.77
N ASP A 464 7.12 25.33 -6.79
CA ASP A 464 8.15 24.34 -7.12
C ASP A 464 9.22 24.18 -6.03
N ASP A 465 9.41 25.18 -5.15
CA ASP A 465 10.27 25.04 -3.96
C ASP A 465 9.74 23.96 -3.00
N LEU A 466 8.42 23.71 -2.97
CA LEU A 466 7.84 22.61 -2.20
C LEU A 466 8.29 21.24 -2.75
N PHE A 467 8.37 21.10 -4.08
CA PHE A 467 8.81 19.85 -4.71
C PHE A 467 10.30 19.61 -4.47
N LEU A 468 11.12 20.67 -4.56
CA LEU A 468 12.55 20.61 -4.22
C LEU A 468 12.80 20.28 -2.74
N ALA A 469 11.95 20.77 -1.83
CA ALA A 469 12.02 20.43 -0.42
C ALA A 469 11.58 18.98 -0.16
N ALA A 470 10.51 18.52 -0.81
CA ALA A 470 9.99 17.15 -0.67
C ALA A 470 11.05 16.09 -1.01
N GLN A 471 11.86 16.30 -2.04
CA GLN A 471 12.98 15.40 -2.39
C GLN A 471 13.99 15.15 -1.25
N LYS A 472 14.03 16.06 -0.26
CA LYS A 472 14.96 15.99 0.89
C LYS A 472 14.26 15.52 2.17
N ILE A 473 12.94 15.38 2.17
CA ILE A 473 12.13 15.00 3.32
C ILE A 473 11.70 13.54 3.15
N PRO A 474 12.23 12.60 3.95
CA PRO A 474 11.83 11.21 3.89
C PRO A 474 10.32 11.06 4.09
N GLY A 475 9.68 10.24 3.25
CA GLY A 475 8.26 9.95 3.35
C GLY A 475 7.35 10.87 2.53
N ILE A 476 7.89 11.90 1.85
CA ILE A 476 7.14 12.69 0.88
C ILE A 476 7.54 12.25 -0.54
N SER A 477 6.58 11.76 -1.31
CA SER A 477 6.74 11.46 -2.74
C SER A 477 6.11 12.56 -3.60
N SER A 478 6.47 12.61 -4.88
CA SER A 478 5.99 13.64 -5.80
C SER A 478 5.66 13.09 -7.19
N THR A 479 4.56 13.58 -7.77
CA THR A 479 4.14 13.27 -9.15
C THR A 479 3.94 14.58 -9.91
N GLY A 480 4.55 14.71 -11.08
CA GLY A 480 4.22 15.73 -12.08
C GLY A 480 3.42 15.11 -13.22
N ILE A 481 2.38 15.81 -13.66
CA ILE A 481 1.59 15.49 -14.85
C ILE A 481 1.72 16.68 -15.81
N GLY A 482 2.19 16.41 -17.02
CA GLY A 482 2.47 17.43 -18.03
C GLY A 482 2.30 16.90 -19.45
N ASP A 483 2.16 17.84 -20.39
CA ASP A 483 1.90 17.59 -21.80
C ASP A 483 2.78 18.42 -22.77
N GLY A 484 3.71 19.21 -22.22
CA GLY A 484 4.62 20.11 -22.92
C GLY A 484 6.06 20.08 -22.41
N GLY A 485 6.33 19.57 -21.21
CA GLY A 485 7.67 19.46 -20.62
C GLY A 485 8.15 20.69 -19.84
N ASN A 486 7.34 21.75 -19.79
CA ASN A 486 7.56 22.99 -19.04
C ASN A 486 6.73 23.05 -17.73
N GLU A 487 6.07 21.96 -17.40
CA GLU A 487 5.28 21.75 -16.18
C GLU A 487 6.15 21.19 -15.05
N LEU A 488 5.73 21.48 -13.83
CA LEU A 488 6.37 21.06 -12.60
C LEU A 488 6.43 19.53 -12.52
N GLY A 489 7.63 19.01 -12.30
CA GLY A 489 7.93 17.58 -12.26
C GLY A 489 8.52 17.04 -13.57
N MET A 490 8.36 17.76 -14.70
CA MET A 490 8.90 17.36 -16.00
C MET A 490 10.43 17.49 -16.09
N GLY A 491 11.10 18.02 -15.05
CA GLY A 491 12.55 17.95 -14.93
C GLY A 491 13.09 16.52 -15.10
N LYS A 492 12.32 15.51 -14.67
CA LYS A 492 12.66 14.09 -14.83
C LYS A 492 12.81 13.65 -16.30
N VAL A 493 12.16 14.33 -17.24
CA VAL A 493 12.24 14.09 -18.69
C VAL A 493 12.93 15.24 -19.44
N LYS A 494 13.60 16.16 -18.74
CA LYS A 494 14.21 17.39 -19.27
C LYS A 494 15.09 17.16 -20.50
N THR A 495 15.90 16.10 -20.50
CA THR A 495 16.77 15.78 -21.64
C THR A 495 15.96 15.49 -22.91
N SER A 496 14.85 14.77 -22.78
CA SER A 496 13.93 14.51 -23.90
C SER A 496 13.18 15.77 -24.31
N VAL A 497 12.74 16.60 -23.35
CA VAL A 497 12.08 17.89 -23.64
C VAL A 497 12.99 18.78 -24.49
N LYS A 498 14.24 18.97 -24.07
CA LYS A 498 15.24 19.75 -24.82
C LYS A 498 15.46 19.28 -26.24
N LYS A 499 15.33 17.98 -26.49
CA LYS A 499 15.64 17.36 -27.78
C LYS A 499 14.45 17.34 -28.73
N TYR A 500 13.24 17.11 -28.22
CA TYR A 500 12.09 16.78 -29.05
C TYR A 500 10.96 17.80 -28.98
N ILE A 501 10.89 18.61 -27.93
CA ILE A 501 9.85 19.64 -27.80
C ILE A 501 10.34 20.96 -28.38
N LYS A 502 9.46 21.63 -29.12
CA LYS A 502 9.72 22.97 -29.67
C LYS A 502 10.05 23.95 -28.53
N ASN A 503 11.14 24.70 -28.68
CA ASN A 503 11.70 25.61 -27.66
C ASN A 503 12.17 24.90 -26.36
N GLY A 504 12.28 23.56 -26.37
CA GLY A 504 12.64 22.77 -25.20
C GLY A 504 13.97 23.16 -24.57
N ASP A 505 14.91 23.72 -25.34
CA ASP A 505 16.18 24.24 -24.87
C ASP A 505 16.03 25.33 -23.80
N VAL A 506 14.92 26.09 -23.86
CA VAL A 506 14.59 27.17 -22.91
C VAL A 506 13.47 26.79 -21.96
N ILE A 507 12.39 26.20 -22.46
CA ILE A 507 11.17 26.03 -21.65
C ILE A 507 11.23 24.82 -20.71
N ALA A 508 12.15 23.88 -20.93
CA ALA A 508 12.17 22.64 -20.16
C ALA A 508 12.26 22.92 -18.65
N CYS A 509 11.32 22.35 -17.90
CA CYS A 509 11.34 22.41 -16.45
C CYS A 509 12.63 21.80 -15.92
N ASP A 510 13.17 22.40 -14.86
CA ASP A 510 14.36 21.96 -14.14
C ASP A 510 14.02 21.14 -12.88
N VAL A 511 12.79 21.28 -12.37
CA VAL A 511 12.35 20.63 -11.14
C VAL A 511 11.77 19.26 -11.46
N GLU A 512 12.43 18.23 -10.96
CA GLU A 512 12.04 16.83 -11.14
C GLU A 512 11.03 16.40 -10.07
N ALA A 513 10.09 15.53 -10.45
CA ALA A 513 9.27 14.78 -9.52
C ALA A 513 9.73 13.31 -9.50
N ASP A 514 9.38 12.58 -8.44
CA ASP A 514 9.67 11.14 -8.36
C ASP A 514 9.00 10.37 -9.50
N PHE A 515 7.81 10.83 -9.91
CA PHE A 515 7.07 10.32 -11.05
C PHE A 515 6.69 11.44 -12.03
N ALA A 516 6.86 11.19 -13.33
CA ALA A 516 6.48 12.11 -14.42
C ALA A 516 5.50 11.40 -15.37
N VAL A 517 4.20 11.65 -15.16
CA VAL A 517 3.14 11.11 -16.00
C VAL A 517 2.97 12.01 -17.23
N ILE A 518 3.19 11.42 -18.41
CA ILE A 518 3.05 12.13 -19.68
C ILE A 518 1.66 11.86 -20.25
N ALA A 519 0.93 12.93 -20.53
CA ALA A 519 -0.40 12.87 -21.14
C ALA A 519 -0.49 13.85 -22.32
N GLY A 520 -1.36 13.61 -23.30
CA GLY A 520 -1.65 14.58 -24.38
C GLY A 520 -2.38 15.84 -23.93
N VAL A 521 -3.02 15.75 -22.76
CA VAL A 521 -3.68 16.83 -22.03
C VAL A 521 -3.53 16.45 -20.56
N SER A 522 -3.03 17.35 -19.71
CA SER A 522 -2.70 17.04 -18.31
C SER A 522 -3.92 16.61 -17.49
N ASN A 523 -5.10 17.15 -17.78
CA ASN A 523 -6.37 16.69 -17.23
C ASN A 523 -6.56 15.17 -17.38
N TRP A 524 -6.18 14.58 -18.50
CA TRP A 524 -6.29 13.14 -18.75
C TRP A 524 -5.40 12.33 -17.81
N GLY A 525 -4.20 12.81 -17.51
CA GLY A 525 -3.33 12.18 -16.52
C GLY A 525 -3.96 12.19 -15.12
N GLY A 526 -4.64 13.28 -14.74
CA GLY A 526 -5.43 13.34 -13.52
C GLY A 526 -6.57 12.31 -13.49
N TYR A 527 -7.32 12.17 -14.59
CA TYR A 527 -8.39 11.18 -14.71
C TYR A 527 -7.87 9.74 -14.64
N ALA A 528 -6.76 9.45 -15.32
CA ALA A 528 -6.14 8.13 -15.33
C ALA A 528 -5.59 7.74 -13.96
N LEU A 529 -5.00 8.68 -13.20
CA LEU A 529 -4.61 8.42 -11.82
C LEU A 529 -5.84 8.13 -10.95
N ALA A 530 -6.95 8.84 -11.14
CA ALA A 530 -8.19 8.56 -10.41
C ALA A 530 -8.73 7.16 -10.71
N CYS A 531 -8.72 6.76 -11.99
CA CYS A 531 -9.08 5.42 -12.43
C CYS A 531 -8.13 4.34 -11.86
N ALA A 532 -6.82 4.58 -11.88
CA ALA A 532 -5.82 3.67 -11.33
C ALA A 532 -5.99 3.47 -9.82
N LEU A 533 -6.24 4.55 -9.07
CA LEU A 533 -6.53 4.49 -7.63
C LEU A 533 -7.80 3.70 -7.32
N TYR A 534 -8.84 3.83 -8.15
CA TYR A 534 -10.04 3.00 -8.04
C TYR A 534 -9.72 1.51 -8.26
N LEU A 535 -9.02 1.17 -9.35
CA LEU A 535 -8.62 -0.21 -9.68
C LEU A 535 -7.80 -0.84 -8.55
N LEU A 536 -6.84 -0.10 -7.99
CA LEU A 536 -6.02 -0.54 -6.86
C LEU A 536 -6.85 -0.78 -5.60
N ASN A 537 -7.86 0.05 -5.32
CA ASN A 537 -8.72 -0.14 -4.14
C ASN A 537 -9.74 -1.27 -4.27
N MET A 538 -10.11 -1.60 -5.51
CA MET A 538 -10.93 -2.77 -5.85
C MET A 538 -10.12 -4.07 -5.84
N ASN A 539 -8.80 -4.00 -5.98
CA ASN A 539 -7.92 -5.15 -5.95
C ASN A 539 -7.69 -5.67 -4.51
N ASN A 540 -8.03 -6.94 -4.27
CA ASN A 540 -7.93 -7.53 -2.94
C ASN A 540 -6.48 -7.72 -2.45
N ILE A 541 -5.55 -8.09 -3.35
CA ILE A 541 -4.13 -8.26 -3.04
C ILE A 541 -3.56 -6.91 -2.56
N HIS A 542 -3.77 -5.86 -3.35
CA HIS A 542 -3.27 -4.54 -3.04
C HIS A 542 -3.90 -3.98 -1.76
N ARG A 543 -5.22 -4.11 -1.60
CA ARG A 543 -5.91 -3.62 -0.41
C ARG A 543 -5.41 -4.30 0.86
N ARG A 544 -5.23 -5.62 0.83
CA ARG A 544 -4.72 -6.37 1.98
C ARG A 544 -3.28 -5.97 2.31
N TYR A 545 -2.45 -5.72 1.30
CA TYR A 545 -1.10 -5.20 1.48
C TYR A 545 -1.10 -3.82 2.15
N LEU A 546 -1.91 -2.88 1.68
CA LEU A 546 -2.05 -1.55 2.29
C LEU A 546 -2.52 -1.62 3.74
N GLN A 547 -3.45 -2.52 4.02
CA GLN A 547 -3.97 -2.77 5.36
C GLN A 547 -3.03 -3.60 6.24
N LYS A 548 -1.83 -3.98 5.76
CA LYS A 548 -0.87 -4.83 6.50
C LYS A 548 -1.51 -6.13 7.02
N ALA A 549 -2.48 -6.66 6.27
CA ALA A 549 -3.31 -7.81 6.62
C ALA A 549 -4.07 -7.71 7.97
N VAL A 550 -4.29 -6.49 8.47
CA VAL A 550 -5.16 -6.20 9.63
C VAL A 550 -6.46 -5.50 9.19
N GLY A 551 -7.49 -5.57 10.02
CA GLY A 551 -8.81 -5.02 9.73
C GLY A 551 -9.72 -5.92 8.91
N LEU A 552 -11.00 -5.54 8.87
CA LEU A 552 -12.01 -6.23 8.07
C LEU A 552 -11.99 -5.75 6.61
N PRO A 553 -12.29 -6.63 5.64
CA PRO A 553 -12.53 -6.22 4.26
C PRO A 553 -13.71 -5.25 4.21
N THR A 554 -13.47 -4.02 3.73
CA THR A 554 -14.50 -2.96 3.64
C THR A 554 -14.89 -2.62 2.20
N THR A 555 -14.30 -3.31 1.21
CA THR A 555 -14.47 -3.03 -0.23
C THR A 555 -15.93 -2.96 -0.65
N SER A 556 -16.73 -3.98 -0.32
CA SER A 556 -18.14 -4.05 -0.74
C SER A 556 -18.98 -2.86 -0.27
N SER A 557 -18.76 -2.38 0.95
CA SER A 557 -19.51 -1.26 1.52
C SER A 557 -19.10 0.11 0.94
N LYS A 558 -17.85 0.26 0.52
CA LYS A 558 -17.28 1.55 0.06
C LYS A 558 -17.20 1.67 -1.46
N ALA A 559 -17.22 0.56 -2.19
CA ALA A 559 -17.10 0.52 -3.65
C ALA A 559 -18.08 1.45 -4.39
N PRO A 560 -19.37 1.57 -3.98
CA PRO A 560 -20.30 2.51 -4.64
C PRO A 560 -19.83 3.96 -4.53
N ALA A 561 -19.29 4.37 -3.38
CA ALA A 561 -18.80 5.74 -3.18
C ALA A 561 -17.56 6.03 -4.03
N TRP A 562 -16.67 5.04 -4.20
CA TRP A 562 -15.50 5.20 -5.07
C TRP A 562 -15.88 5.26 -6.54
N ALA A 563 -16.82 4.41 -6.98
CA ALA A 563 -17.34 4.43 -8.35
C ALA A 563 -18.02 5.77 -8.67
N GLN A 564 -18.80 6.32 -7.72
CA GLN A 564 -19.40 7.65 -7.86
C GLN A 564 -18.36 8.77 -7.92
N ALA A 565 -17.14 8.57 -7.42
CA ALA A 565 -16.08 9.57 -7.40
C ALA A 565 -15.23 9.57 -8.69
N LEU A 566 -15.32 8.52 -9.51
CA LEU A 566 -14.63 8.45 -10.80
C LEU A 566 -14.98 9.66 -11.71
N PRO A 567 -14.06 10.05 -12.62
CA PRO A 567 -14.39 10.99 -13.67
C PRO A 567 -15.53 10.44 -14.55
N SER A 568 -16.31 11.33 -15.15
CA SER A 568 -17.34 10.93 -16.11
C SER A 568 -17.60 12.09 -17.08
N VAL A 569 -18.12 11.76 -18.27
CA VAL A 569 -18.46 12.78 -19.27
C VAL A 569 -19.40 13.83 -18.70
N ILE A 570 -20.38 13.42 -17.89
CA ILE A 570 -21.35 14.33 -17.25
C ILE A 570 -20.67 15.28 -16.26
N LYS A 571 -19.76 14.77 -15.43
CA LYS A 571 -19.02 15.60 -14.47
C LYS A 571 -18.10 16.57 -15.18
N GLU A 572 -17.41 16.11 -16.21
CA GLU A 572 -16.52 16.96 -16.99
C GLU A 572 -17.29 18.03 -17.75
N GLU A 573 -18.45 17.72 -18.31
CA GLU A 573 -19.30 18.73 -18.94
C GLU A 573 -19.70 19.84 -17.95
N LYS A 574 -20.04 19.47 -16.70
CA LYS A 574 -20.31 20.43 -15.64
C LYS A 574 -19.06 21.24 -15.27
N MET A 575 -17.91 20.58 -15.16
CA MET A 575 -16.63 21.23 -14.86
C MET A 575 -16.28 22.27 -15.94
N MET A 576 -16.37 21.90 -17.20
CA MET A 576 -16.11 22.82 -18.31
C MET A 576 -17.10 24.01 -18.33
N LYS A 577 -18.38 23.79 -17.98
CA LYS A 577 -19.34 24.90 -17.80
C LYS A 577 -18.95 25.84 -16.66
N ILE A 578 -18.43 25.32 -15.55
CA ILE A 578 -17.89 26.14 -14.45
C ILE A 578 -16.70 26.97 -14.93
N LEU A 579 -15.76 26.38 -15.67
CA LEU A 579 -14.60 27.11 -16.21
C LEU A 579 -15.03 28.23 -17.17
N VAL A 580 -15.99 27.94 -18.07
CA VAL A 580 -16.59 28.93 -18.97
C VAL A 580 -17.26 30.07 -18.19
N GLN A 581 -18.01 29.74 -17.14
CA GLN A 581 -18.66 30.74 -16.27
C GLN A 581 -17.63 31.69 -15.65
N HIS A 582 -16.49 31.17 -15.19
CA HIS A 582 -15.41 31.95 -14.60
C HIS A 582 -14.39 32.49 -15.62
N GLN A 583 -14.73 32.49 -16.91
CA GLN A 583 -13.91 33.07 -17.98
C GLN A 583 -12.52 32.43 -18.13
N VAL A 584 -12.33 31.19 -17.70
CA VAL A 584 -11.10 30.43 -17.94
C VAL A 584 -11.05 30.03 -19.42
N ARG A 585 -9.86 30.10 -20.02
CA ARG A 585 -9.67 30.01 -21.47
C ARG A 585 -8.87 28.80 -21.89
N SER A 586 -9.07 28.34 -23.11
CA SER A 586 -8.20 27.33 -23.71
C SER A 586 -6.78 27.87 -23.90
N GLY A 587 -5.77 27.12 -23.44
CA GLY A 587 -4.37 27.51 -23.49
C GLY A 587 -3.85 27.82 -24.89
N VAL A 588 -4.37 27.08 -25.88
CA VAL A 588 -3.96 27.22 -27.27
C VAL A 588 -4.70 28.36 -27.98
N THR A 589 -6.03 28.39 -27.92
CA THR A 589 -6.86 29.31 -28.73
C THR A 589 -7.13 30.65 -28.04
N GLY A 590 -7.12 30.69 -26.71
CA GLY A 590 -7.59 31.83 -25.92
C GLY A 590 -9.10 32.01 -25.87
N ASN A 591 -9.86 31.06 -26.43
CA ASN A 591 -11.32 31.10 -26.41
C ASN A 591 -11.88 30.72 -25.04
N VAL A 592 -12.97 31.38 -24.64
CA VAL A 592 -13.84 30.90 -23.56
C VAL A 592 -14.85 29.95 -24.17
N GLY A 593 -14.68 28.66 -23.91
CA GLY A 593 -15.52 27.64 -24.50
C GLY A 593 -15.28 26.28 -23.88
N MET A 594 -16.09 25.32 -24.31
CA MET A 594 -15.98 23.92 -23.93
C MET A 594 -14.83 23.26 -24.72
N GLU A 595 -13.59 23.72 -24.47
CA GLU A 595 -12.36 23.20 -25.09
C GLU A 595 -11.18 23.28 -24.11
N VAL A 596 -10.25 22.35 -24.28
CA VAL A 596 -8.97 22.32 -23.57
C VAL A 596 -7.89 22.15 -24.62
N ASP A 597 -6.87 23.00 -24.57
CA ASP A 597 -5.76 22.96 -25.54
C ASP A 597 -6.16 23.02 -27.01
N GLY A 598 -7.24 23.75 -27.30
CA GLY A 598 -7.79 23.90 -28.64
C GLY A 598 -8.49 22.64 -29.16
N LEU A 599 -8.69 21.65 -28.31
CA LEU A 599 -9.43 20.43 -28.61
C LEU A 599 -10.86 20.56 -28.05
N PRO A 600 -11.90 20.21 -28.83
CA PRO A 600 -13.28 20.35 -28.40
C PRO A 600 -13.62 19.32 -27.31
N PHE A 601 -14.44 19.72 -26.33
CA PHE A 601 -14.95 18.79 -25.31
C PHE A 601 -15.69 17.60 -25.94
N HIS A 602 -16.68 17.88 -26.78
CA HIS A 602 -17.41 16.86 -27.51
C HIS A 602 -16.56 16.30 -28.65
N GLY A 603 -16.46 14.97 -28.74
CA GLY A 603 -15.69 14.27 -29.76
C GLY A 603 -14.18 14.18 -29.49
N THR A 604 -13.68 14.68 -28.35
CA THR A 604 -12.29 14.46 -27.95
C THR A 604 -12.18 14.14 -26.46
N HIS A 605 -12.38 15.13 -25.58
CA HIS A 605 -12.25 14.88 -24.13
C HIS A 605 -13.33 13.94 -23.59
N ALA A 606 -14.57 14.05 -24.09
CA ALA A 606 -15.65 13.16 -23.70
C ALA A 606 -15.37 11.69 -24.07
N GLU A 607 -14.84 11.45 -25.28
CA GLU A 607 -14.50 10.09 -25.74
C GLU A 607 -13.32 9.51 -24.97
N MET A 608 -12.29 10.33 -24.71
CA MET A 608 -11.16 9.96 -23.86
C MET A 608 -11.61 9.52 -22.46
N ILE A 609 -12.49 10.30 -21.82
CA ILE A 609 -13.02 9.96 -20.49
C ILE A 609 -13.80 8.65 -20.55
N GLN A 610 -14.62 8.45 -21.58
CA GLN A 610 -15.38 7.21 -21.73
C GLN A 610 -14.46 6.00 -21.85
N GLU A 611 -13.40 6.10 -22.65
CA GLU A 611 -12.43 5.00 -22.83
C GLU A 611 -11.68 4.65 -21.54
N LEU A 612 -11.25 5.67 -20.77
CA LEU A 612 -10.65 5.44 -19.44
C LEU A 612 -11.61 4.70 -18.50
N ILE A 613 -12.91 5.05 -18.54
CA ILE A 613 -13.93 4.40 -17.72
C ILE A 613 -14.23 2.98 -18.19
N ASP A 614 -14.23 2.73 -19.50
CA ASP A 614 -14.43 1.39 -20.05
C ASP A 614 -13.32 0.44 -19.56
N VAL A 615 -12.05 0.83 -19.64
CA VAL A 615 -10.91 0.04 -19.09
C VAL A 615 -11.03 -0.17 -17.58
N THR A 616 -11.56 0.82 -16.86
CA THR A 616 -11.68 0.80 -15.40
C THR A 616 -12.80 -0.11 -14.90
N THR A 617 -13.88 -0.24 -15.67
CA THR A 617 -15.13 -0.90 -15.25
C THR A 617 -15.41 -2.24 -15.93
N MET A 618 -14.75 -2.53 -17.05
CA MET A 618 -14.52 -3.91 -17.52
C MET A 618 -13.65 -4.66 -16.52
#